data_AF-A0A258EV73-F1
#
_entry.id   AF-A0A258EV73-F1
#
_cell.length_a   1.000
_cell.length_b   1.000
_cell.length_c   1.000
_cell.angle_alpha   90.00
_cell.angle_beta   90.00
_cell.angle_gamma   90.00
#
_symmetry.space_group_name_H-M   'P 1'
#
loop_
_entity.id
_entity.type
_entity.pdbx_description
1 polymer ?
#
loop_
_entity_poly.entity_id
_entity_poly.type
_entity_poly.pdbx_seq_one_letter_code
_entity_poly.pdbx_strand_id
1 'polypeptide(L)' 'DYYFWRTYDGHEIDLLEVNSQQEIQGLEFKWGTKKPKVPAAFAKAYPNAKWDAVSKDNFLEWVR' A
#
# COMPACT_ATOMS: atom_id res chain seq x y z
N ASP A 1 -12.68 -6.20 -0.58
CA ASP A 1 -13.07 -4.91 -1.21
C ASP A 1 -11.84 -4.10 -1.60
N TYR A 2 -11.98 -3.21 -2.58
CA TYR A 2 -10.90 -2.41 -3.15
C TYR A 2 -11.25 -0.92 -3.11
N TYR A 3 -10.31 -0.09 -2.67
CA TYR A 3 -10.50 1.34 -2.46
C TYR A 3 -9.28 2.15 -2.90
N PHE A 4 -9.51 3.44 -3.11
CA PHE A 4 -8.46 4.44 -3.26
C PHE A 4 -8.36 5.27 -1.97
N TRP A 5 -7.15 5.53 -1.50
CA TRP A 5 -6.92 6.31 -0.28
C TRP A 5 -6.20 7.61 -0.60
N ARG A 6 -6.74 8.73 -0.11
CA ARG A 6 -6.16 10.07 -0.26
C ARG A 6 -6.49 10.96 0.93
N THR A 7 -5.58 11.87 1.28
CA THR A 7 -5.81 12.89 2.31
C THR A 7 -6.05 14.28 1.72
N TYR A 8 -6.62 15.21 2.51
CA TYR A 8 -6.84 16.60 2.09
C TYR A 8 -5.55 17.35 1.73
N ASP A 9 -4.46 16.98 2.38
CA ASP A 9 -3.11 17.50 2.15
C ASP A 9 -2.36 16.74 1.03
N GLY A 10 -3.05 15.82 0.32
CA GLY A 10 -2.60 15.25 -0.94
C GLY A 10 -1.74 13.99 -0.83
N HIS A 11 -1.65 13.35 0.34
CA HIS A 11 -1.04 12.02 0.43
C HIS A 11 -1.95 10.97 -0.19
N GLU A 12 -1.36 9.94 -0.80
CA GLU A 12 -2.06 8.92 -1.57
C GLU A 12 -1.48 7.53 -1.32
N ILE A 13 -2.32 6.50 -1.52
CA ILE A 13 -1.93 5.11 -1.70
C ILE A 13 -2.69 4.61 -2.93
N ASP A 14 -1.97 4.00 -3.88
CA ASP A 14 -2.53 3.62 -5.19
C ASP A 14 -3.71 2.66 -5.07
N LEU A 15 -3.61 1.67 -4.17
CA LEU A 15 -4.65 0.68 -3.92
C LEU A 15 -4.71 0.32 -2.43
N LEU A 16 -5.91 0.30 -1.88
CA LEU A 16 -6.20 -0.19 -0.55
C LEU A 16 -7.14 -1.39 -0.66
N GLU A 17 -6.69 -2.54 -0.16
CA GLU A 17 -7.48 -3.76 -0.09
C GLU A 17 -7.97 -3.99 1.33
N VAL A 18 -9.23 -4.40 1.44
CA VAL A 18 -9.82 -4.86 2.70
C VAL A 18 -10.27 -6.31 2.52
N ASN A 19 -9.71 -7.20 3.32
CA ASN A 19 -10.06 -8.62 3.26
C ASN A 19 -11.32 -8.93 4.08
N SER A 20 -11.79 -10.19 4.04
CA SER A 20 -12.97 -10.63 4.80
C SER A 20 -12.80 -10.52 6.32
N GLN A 21 -11.56 -10.46 6.81
CA GLN A 21 -11.22 -10.25 8.22
C GLN A 21 -11.12 -8.76 8.59
N GLN A 22 -11.49 -7.85 7.68
CA GLN A 22 -11.40 -6.39 7.83
C GLN A 22 -9.96 -5.87 8.01
N GLU A 23 -8.96 -6.67 7.61
CA GLU A 23 -7.58 -6.21 7.60
C GLU A 23 -7.32 -5.34 6.38
N ILE A 24 -6.52 -4.29 6.58
CA ILE A 24 -6.16 -3.32 5.55
C ILE A 24 -4.76 -3.65 5.01
N GLN A 25 -4.67 -3.73 3.68
CA GLN A 25 -3.42 -3.80 2.94
C GLN A 25 -3.32 -2.58 2.02
N GLY A 26 -2.30 -1.76 2.23
CA GLY A 26 -1.93 -0.69 1.31
C GLY A 26 -0.93 -1.17 0.27
N LEU A 27 -1.09 -0.75 -0.97
CA LEU A 27 -0.19 -1.07 -2.08
C LEU A 27 0.21 0.18 -2.83
N GLU A 28 1.49 0.28 -3.14
CA GLU A 28 2.02 1.26 -4.09
C GLU A 28 2.73 0.57 -5.24
N PHE A 29 2.45 0.99 -6.48
CA PHE A 29 3.05 0.41 -7.67
C PHE A 29 4.21 1.28 -8.16
N LYS A 30 5.41 0.69 -8.22
CA LYS A 30 6.62 1.37 -8.66
C LYS A 30 7.17 0.74 -9.93
N TRP A 31 7.61 1.58 -10.85
CA TRP A 31 8.25 1.12 -12.09
C TRP A 31 9.73 0.76 -11.90
N GLY A 32 10.39 1.40 -10.93
CA GLY A 32 11.79 1.13 -10.58
C GLY A 32 11.94 0.16 -9.41
N THR A 33 13.18 -0.19 -9.10
CA THR A 33 13.54 -1.14 -8.03
C THR A 33 13.65 -0.49 -6.65
N LYS A 34 13.33 0.81 -6.53
CA LYS A 34 13.37 1.51 -5.26
C LYS A 34 12.32 0.88 -4.34
N LYS A 35 12.75 0.52 -3.13
CA LYS A 35 11.88 0.06 -2.04
C LYS A 35 11.57 1.26 -1.13
N PRO A 36 10.49 2.03 -1.41
CA PRO A 36 10.10 3.10 -0.52
C PRO A 36 9.71 2.55 0.86
N LYS A 37 9.83 3.40 1.87
CA LYS A 37 9.25 3.12 3.18
C LYS A 37 7.76 3.43 3.14
N VAL A 38 7.00 2.81 4.02
CA VAL A 38 5.57 3.12 4.21
C VAL A 38 5.39 4.63 4.41
N PRO A 39 4.41 5.27 3.72
CA PRO A 39 4.12 6.68 3.93
C PRO A 39 3.71 6.94 5.39
N ALA A 40 4.34 7.95 6.02
CA ALA A 40 4.12 8.24 7.44
C ALA A 40 2.66 8.59 7.76
N ALA A 41 1.97 9.28 6.85
CA ALA A 41 0.54 9.60 6.99
C ALA A 41 -0.31 8.32 7.03
N PHE A 42 -0.02 7.35 6.16
CA PHE A 42 -0.72 6.07 6.11
C PHE A 42 -0.45 5.24 7.36
N ALA A 43 0.82 5.09 7.76
CA ALA A 43 1.20 4.36 8.96
C ALA A 43 0.60 4.97 10.24
N LYS A 44 0.45 6.29 10.30
CA LYS A 44 -0.21 6.98 11.42
C LYS A 44 -1.72 6.74 11.44
N ALA A 45 -2.38 6.78 10.27
CA ALA A 45 -3.82 6.59 10.16
C ALA A 45 -4.24 5.14 10.41
N TYR A 46 -3.44 4.18 9.94
CA TYR A 46 -3.70 2.75 10.06
C TYR A 46 -2.47 2.02 10.64
N PRO A 47 -2.22 2.12 11.95
CA PRO A 47 -1.02 1.58 12.58
C PRO A 47 -0.89 0.05 12.50
N ASN A 48 -2.01 -0.65 12.26
CA ASN A 48 -2.05 -2.10 12.14
C ASN A 48 -2.18 -2.57 10.68
N ALA A 49 -2.25 -1.64 9.71
CA ALA A 49 -2.34 -2.01 8.30
C ALA A 49 -0.99 -2.52 7.80
N LYS A 50 -1.05 -3.50 6.90
CA LYS A 50 0.11 -3.91 6.12
C LYS A 50 0.29 -2.95 4.95
N TRP A 51 1.53 -2.85 4.47
CA TRP A 51 1.84 -2.03 3.31
C TRP A 51 3.00 -2.63 2.52
N ASP A 52 2.86 -2.64 1.19
CA ASP A 52 3.89 -3.13 0.28
C ASP A 52 4.05 -2.20 -0.93
N ALA A 53 5.30 -2.04 -1.35
CA ALA A 53 5.63 -1.46 -2.64
C ALA A 53 5.89 -2.57 -3.66
N VAL A 54 5.03 -2.66 -4.68
CA VAL A 54 5.10 -3.67 -5.73
C VAL A 54 5.74 -3.06 -6.97
N SER A 55 6.71 -3.75 -7.52
CA SER A 55 7.46 -3.37 -8.71
C SER A 55 7.64 -4.59 -9.62
N LYS A 56 8.12 -4.36 -10.84
CA LYS A 56 8.40 -5.47 -11.77
C LYS A 56 9.37 -6.51 -11.20
N ASP A 57 10.31 -6.08 -10.37
CA ASP A 57 11.35 -6.95 -9.80
C ASP A 57 10.79 -7.88 -8.72
N ASN A 58 9.92 -7.38 -7.84
CA ASN A 58 9.39 -8.15 -6.71
C ASN A 58 7.95 -8.63 -6.92
N PHE A 59 7.35 -8.39 -8.08
CA PHE A 59 5.97 -8.81 -8.36
C PHE A 59 5.76 -10.31 -8.16
N LEU A 60 6.68 -11.14 -8.66
CA LEU A 60 6.61 -12.60 -8.53
C LEU A 60 6.78 -13.08 -7.08
N GLU A 61 7.56 -12.37 -6.27
CA GLU A 61 7.68 -12.66 -4.83
C GLU A 61 6.44 -12.21 -4.08
N TRP A 62 5.83 -11.09 -4.47
CA TRP A 62 4.65 -10.53 -3.84
C TRP A 62 3.37 -11.35 -4.10
N VAL A 63 3.22 -11.92 -5.30
CA VAL A 63 2.02 -12.69 -5.68
C VAL A 63 2.02 -14.13 -5.15
N ARG A 64 3.15 -14.63 -4.67
CA ARG A 64 3.32 -16.01 -4.18
C ARG A 64 3.02 -16.12 -2.69
#